data_AF-A0A6N2EMM4-F1
#
_entry.id   AF-A0A6N2EMM4-F1
#
_cell.length_a   1.000
_cell.length_b   1.000
_cell.length_c   1.000
_cell.angle_alpha   90.00
_cell.angle_beta   90.00
_cell.angle_gamma   90.00
#
_symmetry.space_group_name_H-M   'P 1'
#
loop_
_entity.id
_entity.type
_entity.pdbx_description
1 polymer ?
#
loop_
_entity_poly.entity_id
_entity_poly.type
_entity_poly.pdbx_seq_one_letter_code
_entity_poly.pdbx_strand_id
1 'polypeptide(L)' 'MAEVLIRELDELVLAALKARARAQGVSLEQSLRDLLTAAAREGESMRAELSRLRATTPPAGRNLDVAALIRADRDGR' A
#
# COMPACT_ATOMS: atom_id res chain seq x y z
N MET A 1 22.23 8.10 -3.03
CA MET A 1 22.56 7.08 -2.02
C MET A 1 21.86 7.47 -0.74
N ALA A 2 21.10 6.57 -0.14
CA ALA A 2 20.40 6.77 1.12
C ALA A 2 20.73 5.58 2.02
N GLU A 3 20.91 5.83 3.31
CA GLU A 3 21.26 4.82 4.31
C GLU A 3 20.19 4.79 5.40
N VAL A 4 19.83 3.59 5.86
CA VAL A 4 18.84 3.38 6.92
C VAL A 4 19.47 2.48 7.97
N LEU A 5 19.46 2.94 9.22
CA LEU A 5 19.91 2.17 10.38
C LEU A 5 18.69 1.70 11.18
N ILE A 6 18.53 0.39 11.32
CA ILE A 6 17.51 -0.22 12.16
C ILE A 6 18.18 -0.63 13.48
N ARG A 7 17.80 0.04 14.58
CA ARG A 7 18.33 -0.24 15.93
C ARG A 7 17.38 -1.16 16.68
N GLU A 8 17.92 -1.86 17.69
CA GLU A 8 17.16 -2.71 18.61
C GLU A 8 16.30 -3.76 17.88
N LEU A 9 16.82 -4.32 16.79
CA LEU A 9 16.17 -5.40 16.08
C LEU A 9 16.37 -6.71 16.85
N ASP A 10 15.27 -7.36 17.19
CA ASP A 10 15.26 -8.68 17.83
C ASP A 10 16.15 -9.67 17.06
N GLU A 11 17.04 -10.36 17.77
CA GLU A 11 17.98 -11.30 17.17
C GLU A 11 17.30 -12.46 16.45
N LEU A 12 16.14 -12.92 16.94
CA LEU A 12 15.36 -13.96 16.30
C LEU A 12 14.80 -13.48 14.96
N VAL A 13 14.38 -12.22 14.88
CA VAL A 13 13.93 -11.59 13.63
C VAL A 13 15.09 -11.48 12.65
N LEU A 14 16.26 -11.01 13.11
CA LEU A 14 17.46 -10.94 12.27
C LEU A 14 17.87 -12.31 11.74
N ALA A 15 17.81 -13.36 12.57
CA ALA A 15 18.12 -14.73 12.17
C ALA A 15 17.14 -15.24 11.10
N ALA A 16 15.85 -15.01 11.28
CA ALA A 16 14.81 -15.39 10.31
C ALA A 16 15.01 -14.69 8.96
N LEU A 17 15.33 -13.39 8.97
CA LEU A 17 15.60 -12.63 7.75
C LEU A 17 16.85 -13.13 7.01
N LYS A 18 17.93 -13.43 7.75
CA LYS A 18 19.14 -14.04 7.18
C LYS A 18 18.85 -15.41 6.56
N ALA A 19 18.08 -16.25 7.23
CA ALA A 19 17.69 -17.56 6.72
C ALA A 19 16.88 -17.44 5.43
N ARG A 20 15.92 -16.49 5.38
CA ARG A 20 15.14 -16.18 4.18
C ARG A 20 16.03 -15.73 3.02
N ALA A 21 16.94 -14.79 3.25
CA ALA A 21 17.86 -14.30 2.22
C ALA A 21 18.75 -15.44 1.67
N ARG A 22 19.25 -16.30 2.57
CA ARG A 22 20.04 -17.49 2.18
C ARG A 22 19.24 -18.48 1.35
N ALA A 23 17.99 -18.75 1.72
CA ALA A 23 17.10 -19.62 0.94
C ALA A 23 16.83 -19.08 -0.47
N GLN A 24 16.88 -17.75 -0.64
CA GLN A 24 16.73 -17.06 -1.93
C GLN A 24 18.06 -16.91 -2.69
N GLY A 25 19.20 -17.31 -2.10
CA GLY A 25 20.52 -17.18 -2.72
C GLY A 25 21.03 -15.74 -2.85
N VAL A 26 20.49 -14.80 -2.07
CA VAL A 26 20.84 -13.37 -2.11
C VAL A 26 21.39 -12.88 -0.77
N SER A 27 22.04 -11.71 -0.76
CA SER A 27 22.48 -11.07 0.49
C SER A 27 21.27 -10.57 1.29
N LEU A 28 21.43 -10.44 2.62
CA LEU A 28 20.39 -9.85 3.47
C LEU A 28 20.03 -8.42 3.03
N GLU A 29 21.04 -7.63 2.67
CA GLU A 29 20.85 -6.25 2.20
C GLU A 29 20.04 -6.20 0.90
N GLN A 30 20.34 -7.06 -0.07
CA GLN A 30 19.55 -7.16 -1.30
C GLN A 30 18.11 -7.60 -1.01
N SER A 31 17.91 -8.62 -0.16
CA SER A 31 16.58 -9.08 0.23
C SER A 31 15.75 -7.97 0.89
N LEU A 32 16.36 -7.19 1.79
CA LEU A 32 15.71 -6.05 2.45
C LEU A 32 15.43 -4.90 1.46
N ARG A 33 16.36 -4.62 0.54
CA ARG A 33 16.17 -3.62 -0.51
C ARG A 33 14.96 -3.97 -1.39
N ASP A 34 14.84 -5.23 -1.78
CA ASP A 34 13.72 -5.71 -2.60
C ASP A 34 12.41 -5.63 -1.83
N LEU A 35 12.41 -6.05 -0.56
CA LEU A 35 11.23 -5.96 0.31
C LEU A 35 10.76 -4.51 0.49
N LEU A 36 11.68 -3.59 0.80
CA LEU A 36 11.34 -2.16 0.98
C LEU A 36 10.88 -1.52 -0.32
N THR A 37 11.47 -1.90 -1.46
CA THR A 37 11.06 -1.42 -2.78
C THR A 37 9.65 -1.89 -3.14
N ALA A 38 9.35 -3.17 -2.87
CA ALA A 38 8.02 -3.73 -3.10
C ALA A 38 6.97 -3.05 -2.21
N ALA A 39 7.25 -2.90 -0.91
CA ALA A 39 6.35 -2.23 0.03
C ALA A 39 6.07 -0.77 -0.35
N ALA A 40 7.08 -0.05 -0.87
CA ALA A 40 6.90 1.31 -1.35
C ALA A 40 5.96 1.39 -2.57
N ARG A 41 6.04 0.40 -3.48
CA ARG A 41 5.22 0.34 -4.70
C ARG A 41 3.78 -0.08 -4.44
N GLU A 42 3.52 -0.95 -3.45
CA GLU A 42 2.16 -1.34 -3.09
C GLU A 42 1.28 -0.14 -2.67
N GLY A 43 1.87 0.85 -1.99
CA GLY A 43 1.16 2.08 -1.64
C GLY A 43 0.94 3.02 -2.83
N GLU A 44 1.76 2.92 -3.88
CA GLU A 44 1.68 3.77 -5.06
C GLU A 44 0.57 3.34 -6.00
N SER A 45 0.37 2.03 -6.21
CA SER A 45 -0.68 1.51 -7.10
C SER A 45 -2.08 1.90 -6.61
N MET A 46 -2.37 1.70 -5.32
CA MET A 46 -3.64 2.07 -4.72
C MET A 46 -3.88 3.59 -4.79
N ARG A 47 -2.87 4.41 -4.49
CA ARG A 47 -2.99 5.88 -4.57
C ARG A 47 -3.16 6.36 -6.00
N ALA A 48 -2.47 5.75 -6.96
CA ALA A 48 -2.61 6.06 -8.38
C ALA A 48 -4.00 5.67 -8.88
N GLU A 49 -4.52 4.51 -8.48
CA GLU A 49 -5.85 4.05 -8.83
C GLU A 49 -6.94 4.95 -8.22
N LEU A 50 -6.83 5.31 -6.94
CA LEU A 50 -7.72 6.27 -6.29
C LEU A 50 -7.66 7.66 -6.94
N SER A 51 -6.47 8.11 -7.34
CA SER A 51 -6.30 9.39 -8.05
C SER A 51 -6.94 9.34 -9.44
N ARG A 52 -6.79 8.22 -10.17
CA ARG A 52 -7.44 7.99 -11.45
C ARG A 52 -8.95 8.01 -11.30
N LEU A 53 -9.50 7.23 -10.36
CA LEU A 53 -10.93 7.20 -10.05
C LEU A 53 -11.46 8.60 -9.73
N ARG A 54 -10.73 9.35 -8.89
CA ARG A 54 -11.09 10.73 -8.58
C ARG A 54 -11.14 11.59 -9.83
N ALA A 55 -10.13 11.53 -10.69
CA ALA A 55 -10.04 12.31 -11.93
C ALA A 55 -11.15 11.96 -12.93
N THR A 56 -11.52 10.69 -13.05
CA THR A 56 -12.59 10.22 -13.95
C THR A 56 -13.99 10.34 -13.36
N THR A 57 -14.13 10.55 -12.05
CA THR A 57 -15.44 10.74 -11.41
C THR A 57 -15.99 12.13 -11.76
N PRO A 58 -17.18 12.22 -12.41
CA PRO A 58 -17.81 13.49 -12.76
C PRO A 58 -18.05 14.37 -11.52
N PRO A 59 -18.07 15.71 -11.66
CA PRO A 59 -18.31 16.63 -10.55
C PRO A 59 -19.62 16.34 -9.80
N ALA A 60 -20.66 15.92 -10.53
CA ALA A 60 -21.96 15.51 -9.99
C ALA A 60 -21.85 14.30 -9.04
N GLY A 61 -20.89 13.40 -9.26
CA GLY A 61 -20.60 12.27 -8.38
C GLY A 61 -19.75 12.63 -7.16
N ARG A 62 -19.15 13.83 -7.11
CA ARG A 62 -18.30 14.27 -6.00
C ARG A 62 -19.08 14.97 -4.87
N ASN A 63 -20.24 15.54 -5.19
CA ASN A 63 -21.17 16.16 -4.24
C ASN A 63 -22.54 15.49 -4.34
N LEU A 64 -22.58 14.19 -4.06
CA LEU A 64 -23.85 13.48 -3.95
C LEU A 64 -24.41 13.75 -2.54
N ASP A 65 -25.64 14.27 -2.49
CA ASP A 65 -26.44 14.17 -1.27
C ASP A 65 -26.88 12.71 -1.14
N VAL A 66 -26.04 11.93 -0.47
CA VAL A 66 -26.28 10.50 -0.23
C VAL A 66 -27.61 10.29 0.50
N ALA A 67 -28.01 11.23 1.38
CA ALA A 67 -29.28 11.15 2.08
C ALA A 67 -30.48 11.39 1.16
N ALA A 68 -30.34 12.23 0.13
CA ALA A 68 -31.38 12.41 -0.90
C ALA A 68 -31.53 11.15 -1.77
N LEU A 69 -30.42 10.52 -2.17
CA LEU A 69 -30.45 9.29 -2.98
C LEU A 69 -31.08 8.11 -2.24
N ILE A 70 -30.75 7.93 -0.96
CA ILE A 70 -31.33 6.88 -0.12
C ILE A 70 -32.84 7.11 0.09
N ARG A 71 -33.28 8.38 0.23
CA ARG A 71 -34.71 8.71 0.29
C ARG A 71 -35.41 8.38 -1.01
N ALA A 72 -34.85 8.75 -2.16
CA ALA A 72 -35.43 8.44 -3.47
C ALA A 72 -35.58 6.93 -3.74
N ASP A 73 -34.60 6.09 -3.35
CA ASP A 73 -34.71 4.62 -3.48
C ASP A 73 -35.73 4.01 -2.51
N ARG A 74 -35.84 4.56 -1.29
CA ARG A 74 -36.81 4.10 -0.28
C ARG A 74 -38.24 4.45 -0.66
N ASP A 75 -38.47 5.67 -1.10
CA ASP A 75 -39.81 6.21 -1.37
C ASP A 75 -40.35 5.79 -2.75
N GLY A 76 -39.49 5.22 -3.61
CA GLY A 76 -39.82 4.71 -4.94
C GLY A 76 -40.14 3.21 -5.03
N ARG A 77 -40.20 2.50 -3.88
CA ARG A 77 -40.54 1.06 -3.79
C ARG A 77 -41.91 0.82 -3.19
#